data_AF-A0A5E7ZG34-F1
#
_entry.id   AF-A0A5E7ZG34-F1
#
_cell.length_a   1.000
_cell.length_b   1.000
_cell.length_c   1.000
_cell.angle_alpha   90.00
_cell.angle_beta   90.00
_cell.angle_gamma   90.00
#
_symmetry.space_group_name_H-M   'P 1'
#
loop_
_entity.id
_entity.type
_entity.pdbx_description
1 polymer ?
#
loop_
_entity_poly.entity_id
_entity_poly.type
_entity_poly.pdbx_seq_one_letter_code
_entity_poly.pdbx_strand_id
1 'polypeptide(L)'
;MNRRLALLIGFALAAILTFGGLLYYALRTKVTDVSSFEPYSEIVGTTVVLKRPAVIVRNLDAFVNEHPYLLIEIDQGLFEGTEAIDTLPIGTSLEIQKAKHFTNGSSGFAHAFVLGWVELPGSGKIVPFEYGWGEQHISLYDEEVEYWTYPMALWQENANARKFYVKHSNLQ
;
A
#
# COMPACT_ATOMS: atom_id res chain seq x y z
N MET A 1 -49.68 -19.66 -2.98
CA MET A 1 -48.26 -20.00 -3.22
C MET A 1 -47.92 -21.27 -2.44
N ASN A 2 -47.41 -22.31 -3.12
CA ASN A 2 -47.18 -23.62 -2.49
C ASN A 2 -46.05 -23.50 -1.46
N ARG A 3 -46.25 -23.97 -0.22
CA ARG A 3 -45.25 -23.94 0.86
C ARG A 3 -43.89 -24.51 0.43
N ARG A 4 -43.90 -25.53 -0.43
CA ARG A 4 -42.69 -26.13 -1.03
C ARG A 4 -41.96 -25.18 -1.98
N LEU A 5 -42.70 -24.44 -2.80
CA LEU A 5 -42.13 -23.44 -3.72
C LEU A 5 -41.51 -22.27 -2.94
N ALA A 6 -42.15 -21.81 -1.86
CA ALA A 6 -41.60 -20.76 -1.00
C ALA A 6 -40.28 -21.20 -0.32
N LEU A 7 -40.19 -22.45 0.13
CA LEU A 7 -38.95 -23.01 0.71
C LEU A 7 -37.82 -23.12 -0.32
N LEU A 8 -38.12 -23.56 -1.55
CA LEU A 8 -37.14 -23.64 -2.63
C LEU A 8 -36.59 -22.25 -3.01
N ILE A 9 -37.48 -21.25 -3.11
CA ILE A 9 -37.07 -19.86 -3.38
C ILE A 9 -36.20 -19.33 -2.24
N GLY A 10 -36.60 -19.56 -0.99
CA GLY A 10 -35.82 -19.14 0.18
C GLY A 10 -34.42 -19.76 0.21
N PHE A 11 -34.31 -21.07 -0.07
CA PHE A 11 -33.02 -21.76 -0.15
C PHE A 11 -32.14 -21.23 -1.28
N ALA A 12 -32.73 -21.02 -2.47
CA ALA A 12 -32.00 -20.45 -3.61
C ALA A 12 -31.46 -19.04 -3.30
N LEU A 13 -32.27 -18.18 -2.67
CA LEU A 13 -31.83 -16.84 -2.25
C LEU A 13 -30.70 -16.92 -1.21
N ALA A 14 -30.82 -17.80 -0.22
CA ALA A 14 -29.77 -18.01 0.78
C ALA A 14 -28.46 -18.50 0.13
N ALA A 15 -28.53 -19.42 -0.83
CA ALA A 15 -27.36 -19.90 -1.57
C ALA A 15 -26.69 -18.78 -2.38
N ILE A 16 -27.46 -17.94 -3.07
CA ILE A 16 -26.93 -16.81 -3.85
C ILE A 16 -26.24 -15.79 -2.94
N LEU A 17 -26.87 -15.42 -1.81
CA LEU A 17 -26.29 -14.47 -0.86
C LEU A 17 -25.02 -15.04 -0.22
N THR A 18 -25.02 -16.32 0.13
CA THR A 18 -23.85 -16.99 0.70
C THR A 18 -22.70 -17.02 -0.31
N PHE A 19 -22.98 -17.42 -1.55
CA PHE A 19 -21.98 -17.44 -2.61
C PHE A 19 -21.43 -16.05 -2.92
N GLY A 20 -22.30 -15.03 -3.01
CA GLY A 20 -21.89 -13.64 -3.19
C GLY A 20 -21.02 -13.12 -2.05
N GLY A 21 -21.35 -13.47 -0.80
CA GLY A 21 -20.55 -13.14 0.37
C GLY A 21 -19.17 -13.81 0.35
N LEU A 22 -19.09 -15.08 -0.03
CA LEU A 22 -17.82 -15.82 -0.17
C LEU A 22 -16.95 -15.22 -1.28
N LEU A 23 -17.56 -14.85 -2.41
CA LEU A 23 -16.85 -14.23 -3.53
C LEU A 23 -16.28 -12.86 -3.14
N TYR A 24 -17.08 -12.02 -2.46
CA TYR A 24 -16.62 -10.74 -1.93
C TYR A 24 -15.47 -10.93 -0.94
N TYR A 25 -15.59 -11.89 -0.01
CA TYR A 25 -14.56 -12.17 0.97
C TYR A 25 -13.25 -12.66 0.33
N ALA A 26 -13.33 -13.46 -0.73
CA ALA A 26 -12.17 -13.97 -1.44
C ALA A 26 -11.47 -12.89 -2.29
N LEU A 27 -12.24 -12.03 -2.96
CA LEU A 27 -11.70 -11.06 -3.93
C LEU A 27 -11.35 -9.70 -3.32
N ARG A 28 -11.81 -9.38 -2.10
CA ARG A 28 -11.49 -8.10 -1.48
C ARG A 28 -9.99 -7.95 -1.25
N THR A 29 -9.49 -6.73 -1.43
CA THR A 29 -8.13 -6.35 -1.04
C THR A 29 -7.95 -6.57 0.45
N LYS A 30 -6.86 -7.24 0.83
CA LYS A 30 -6.45 -7.41 2.22
C LYS A 30 -5.45 -6.31 2.56
N VAL A 31 -5.61 -5.72 3.73
CA VAL A 31 -4.70 -4.71 4.25
C VAL A 31 -4.02 -5.28 5.47
N THR A 32 -2.69 -5.30 5.44
CA THR A 32 -1.85 -5.81 6.54
C THR A 32 -0.98 -4.68 7.05
N ASP A 33 -0.99 -4.44 8.36
CA ASP A 33 -0.05 -3.52 8.99
C ASP A 33 1.32 -4.20 9.06
N VAL A 34 2.32 -3.58 8.43
CA VAL A 34 3.68 -4.09 8.39
C VAL A 34 4.66 -3.16 9.12
N SER A 35 4.15 -2.23 9.92
CA SER A 35 4.94 -1.20 10.57
C SER A 35 6.00 -1.75 11.53
N SER A 36 5.78 -2.95 12.08
CA SER A 36 6.72 -3.63 12.99
C SER A 36 7.78 -4.50 12.30
N PHE A 37 7.76 -4.59 10.98
CA PHE A 37 8.72 -5.41 10.22
C PHE A 37 9.81 -4.53 9.61
N GLU A 38 11.03 -5.07 9.52
CA GLU A 38 12.10 -4.39 8.78
C GLU A 38 11.77 -4.34 7.28
N PRO A 39 12.17 -3.26 6.57
CA PRO A 39 12.89 -2.10 7.09
C PRO A 39 11.99 -1.00 7.69
N TYR A 40 10.67 -1.18 7.71
CA TYR A 40 9.72 -0.16 8.18
C TYR A 40 9.86 0.17 9.66
N SER A 41 10.14 -0.83 10.50
CA SER A 41 10.29 -0.66 11.95
C SER A 41 11.39 0.33 12.35
N GLU A 42 12.34 0.61 11.45
CA GLU A 42 13.40 1.60 11.68
C GLU A 42 12.92 3.05 11.50
N ILE A 43 11.87 3.27 10.71
CA ILE A 43 11.41 4.60 10.32
C ILE A 43 10.02 4.95 10.88
N VAL A 44 9.18 3.96 11.15
CA VAL A 44 7.83 4.18 11.67
C VAL A 44 7.89 4.84 13.05
N GLY A 45 7.06 5.87 13.25
CA GLY A 45 7.02 6.65 14.49
C GLY A 45 8.17 7.65 14.61
N THR A 46 8.95 7.84 13.54
CA THR A 46 10.07 8.80 13.50
C THR A 46 9.85 9.86 12.41
N THR A 47 10.62 10.95 12.51
CA THR A 47 10.72 11.95 11.44
C THR A 47 11.92 11.64 10.58
N VAL A 48 11.70 11.43 9.28
CA VAL A 48 12.77 11.27 8.29
C VAL A 48 12.94 12.54 7.48
N VAL A 49 14.12 12.75 6.91
CA VAL A 49 14.45 13.96 6.14
C VAL A 49 14.70 13.58 4.69
N LEU A 50 14.05 14.31 3.77
CA LEU A 50 14.27 14.12 2.34
C LEU A 50 15.72 14.35 1.95
N LYS A 51 16.29 13.38 1.25
CA LYS A 51 17.63 13.44 0.64
C LYS A 51 17.58 13.71 -0.86
N ARG A 52 16.39 13.63 -1.45
CA ARG A 52 16.08 13.92 -2.85
C ARG A 52 14.86 14.83 -2.96
N PRO A 53 14.78 15.66 -4.01
CA PRO A 53 13.57 16.43 -4.28
C PRO A 53 12.40 15.49 -4.59
N ALA A 54 11.23 15.85 -4.08
CA ALA A 54 10.01 15.09 -4.28
C ALA A 54 8.86 16.03 -4.64
N VAL A 55 7.76 15.46 -5.09
CA VAL A 55 6.52 16.18 -5.36
C VAL A 55 5.38 15.49 -4.64
N ILE A 56 4.51 16.29 -4.03
CA ILE A 56 3.23 15.82 -3.50
C ILE A 56 2.18 16.06 -4.56
N VAL A 57 1.49 15.00 -4.97
CA VAL A 57 0.41 15.06 -5.96
C VAL A 57 -0.89 14.60 -5.35
N ARG A 58 -2.01 15.08 -5.90
CA ARG A 58 -3.32 14.46 -5.64
C ARG A 58 -3.36 13.11 -6.36
N ASN A 59 -3.52 12.04 -5.60
CA ASN A 59 -3.66 10.71 -6.15
C ASN A 59 -5.02 10.59 -6.88
N LEU A 60 -5.11 9.76 -7.91
CA LEU A 60 -6.37 9.48 -8.59
C LEU A 60 -7.25 8.64 -7.67
N ASP A 61 -8.55 8.94 -7.59
CA ASP A 61 -9.48 8.26 -6.67
C ASP A 61 -9.44 6.72 -6.80
N ALA A 62 -9.19 6.22 -8.01
CA ALA A 62 -9.07 4.78 -8.29
C ALA A 62 -7.80 4.11 -7.69
N PHE A 63 -6.78 4.89 -7.36
CA PHE A 63 -5.49 4.43 -6.84
C PHE A 63 -5.21 4.89 -5.40
N VAL A 64 -6.16 5.59 -4.77
CA VAL A 64 -6.08 5.93 -3.35
C VAL A 64 -6.27 4.66 -2.51
N ASN A 65 -5.30 4.35 -1.66
CA ASN A 65 -5.44 3.25 -0.71
C ASN A 65 -6.06 3.73 0.62
N GLU A 66 -5.55 4.83 1.15
CA GLU A 66 -5.91 5.41 2.46
C GLU A 66 -5.77 6.94 2.50
N HIS A 67 -4.72 7.50 1.89
CA HIS A 67 -4.47 8.94 1.84
C HIS A 67 -4.62 9.48 0.41
N PRO A 68 -5.27 10.65 0.26
CA PRO A 68 -5.58 11.21 -1.05
C PRO A 68 -4.36 11.82 -1.78
N TYR A 69 -3.20 11.86 -1.13
CA TYR A 69 -1.99 12.45 -1.68
C TYR A 69 -0.88 11.43 -1.78
N LEU A 70 -0.18 11.45 -2.90
CA LEU A 70 0.93 10.56 -3.21
C LEU A 70 2.22 11.37 -3.24
N LEU A 71 3.23 10.88 -2.54
CA LEU A 71 4.60 11.38 -2.57
C LEU A 71 5.36 10.64 -3.68
N ILE A 72 5.98 11.38 -4.59
CA ILE A 72 6.71 10.83 -5.73
C ILE A 72 8.05 11.53 -5.86
N GLU A 73 9.08 10.83 -6.31
CA GLU A 73 10.34 11.46 -6.72
C GLU A 73 10.11 12.36 -7.94
N ILE A 74 10.69 13.57 -7.95
CA ILE A 74 10.39 14.56 -8.99
C ILE A 74 10.73 14.09 -10.42
N ASP A 75 11.73 13.20 -10.54
CA ASP A 75 12.20 12.67 -11.82
C ASP A 75 11.36 11.48 -12.33
N GLN A 76 10.49 10.93 -11.48
CA GLN A 76 9.49 9.96 -11.93
C GLN A 76 8.32 10.72 -12.56
N GLY A 77 8.18 10.61 -13.88
CA GLY A 77 7.12 11.27 -14.63
C GLY A 77 5.74 11.04 -13.99
N LEU A 78 4.95 12.12 -13.91
CA LEU A 78 3.61 12.06 -13.34
C LEU A 78 2.65 11.29 -14.27
N PHE A 79 1.74 10.52 -13.69
CA PHE A 79 0.67 9.89 -14.45
C PHE A 79 -0.27 10.95 -15.01
N GLU A 80 -0.75 10.74 -16.23
CA GLU A 80 -1.74 11.62 -16.84
C GLU A 80 -2.99 11.73 -15.94
N GLY A 81 -3.37 12.95 -15.59
CA GLY A 81 -4.48 13.23 -14.67
C GLY A 81 -4.10 13.40 -13.19
N THR A 82 -2.83 13.23 -12.81
CA THR A 82 -2.36 13.63 -11.47
C THR A 82 -1.99 15.12 -11.44
N GLU A 83 -2.44 15.82 -10.40
CA GLU A 83 -2.19 17.25 -10.19
C GLU A 83 -1.14 17.43 -9.09
N ALA A 84 -0.02 18.09 -9.42
CA ALA A 84 0.99 18.45 -8.45
C ALA A 84 0.49 19.58 -7.54
N ILE A 85 0.64 19.39 -6.23
CA ILE A 85 0.17 20.33 -5.20
C ILE A 85 1.32 21.19 -4.73
N ASP A 86 2.47 20.57 -4.44
CA ASP A 86 3.68 21.27 -4.03
C ASP A 86 4.92 20.43 -4.32
N THR A 87 6.06 21.10 -4.46
CA THR A 87 7.37 20.48 -4.60
C THR A 87 8.09 20.52 -3.26
N LEU A 88 8.58 19.38 -2.81
CA LEU A 88 9.31 19.23 -1.57
C LEU A 88 10.82 19.27 -1.84
N PRO A 89 11.54 20.30 -1.36
CA PRO A 89 12.99 20.36 -1.51
C PRO A 89 13.68 19.34 -0.60
N ILE A 90 14.96 19.07 -0.91
CA ILE A 90 15.87 18.34 -0.01
C ILE A 90 15.88 19.04 1.36
N GLY A 91 15.86 18.26 2.44
CA GLY A 91 15.77 18.77 3.81
C GLY A 91 14.34 18.86 4.37
N THR A 92 13.31 18.64 3.56
CA THR A 92 11.92 18.57 4.05
C THR A 92 11.76 17.40 5.02
N SER A 93 11.08 17.64 6.14
CA SER A 93 10.80 16.62 7.15
C SER A 93 9.49 15.89 6.85
N LEU A 94 9.52 14.56 6.95
CA LEU A 94 8.35 13.69 6.81
C LEU A 94 8.12 12.95 8.14
N GLU A 95 6.91 13.03 8.67
CA GLU A 95 6.52 12.28 9.86
C GLU A 95 5.94 10.93 9.45
N ILE A 96 6.66 9.84 9.71
CA ILE A 96 6.24 8.49 9.30
C ILE A 96 5.32 7.90 10.37
N GLN A 97 4.10 7.54 9.98
CA GLN A 97 3.09 7.02 10.91
C GLN A 97 3.01 5.51 10.87
N LYS A 98 2.93 4.92 9.68
CA LYS A 98 2.64 3.49 9.48
C LYS A 98 3.24 2.99 8.17
N ALA A 99 3.36 1.68 8.07
CA ALA A 99 3.56 0.99 6.80
C ALA A 99 2.51 -0.10 6.63
N LYS A 100 1.96 -0.23 5.43
CA LYS A 100 0.91 -1.21 5.12
C LYS A 100 1.17 -1.91 3.79
N HIS A 101 0.83 -3.19 3.75
CA HIS A 101 0.72 -3.95 2.50
C HIS A 101 -0.76 -4.05 2.09
N PHE A 102 -1.04 -3.75 0.82
CA PHE A 102 -2.33 -3.88 0.19
C PHE A 102 -2.27 -5.02 -0.82
N THR A 103 -2.77 -6.20 -0.42
CA THR A 103 -2.75 -7.42 -1.21
C THR A 103 -4.03 -7.56 -2.02
N ASN A 104 -3.92 -7.58 -3.34
CA ASN A 104 -5.05 -7.80 -4.25
C ASN A 104 -5.60 -9.22 -4.07
N GLY A 105 -6.92 -9.33 -3.87
CA GLY A 105 -7.58 -10.62 -3.64
C GLY A 105 -7.59 -11.54 -4.86
N SER A 106 -7.42 -11.01 -6.07
CA SER A 106 -7.42 -11.80 -7.31
C SER A 106 -6.05 -12.34 -7.70
N SER A 107 -4.99 -11.55 -7.55
CA SER A 107 -3.64 -11.91 -8.02
C SER A 107 -2.69 -12.32 -6.90
N GLY A 108 -2.98 -11.97 -5.65
CA GLY A 108 -2.06 -12.15 -4.54
C GLY A 108 -0.89 -11.15 -4.51
N PHE A 109 -0.75 -10.28 -5.53
CA PHE A 109 0.24 -9.22 -5.51
C PHE A 109 -0.10 -8.19 -4.44
N ALA A 110 0.91 -7.80 -3.69
CA ALA A 110 0.84 -6.81 -2.65
C ALA A 110 1.65 -5.57 -3.03
N HIS A 111 1.06 -4.41 -2.78
CA HIS A 111 1.75 -3.13 -2.86
C HIS A 111 2.04 -2.63 -1.46
N ALA A 112 3.24 -2.12 -1.24
CA ALA A 112 3.64 -1.64 0.06
C ALA A 112 3.75 -0.13 0.09
N PHE A 113 3.13 0.47 1.10
CA PHE A 113 3.07 1.92 1.26
C PHE A 113 3.52 2.33 2.65
N VAL A 114 4.35 3.37 2.67
CA VAL A 114 4.63 4.17 3.85
C VAL A 114 3.61 5.30 3.90
N LEU A 115 2.99 5.47 5.06
CA LEU A 115 1.96 6.46 5.34
C LEU A 115 2.50 7.47 6.34
N GLY A 116 2.30 8.76 6.08
CA GLY A 116 2.81 9.80 6.94
C GLY A 116 2.19 11.17 6.72
N TRP A 117 2.80 12.19 7.31
CA TRP A 117 2.42 13.59 7.16
C TRP A 117 3.61 14.42 6.71
N VAL A 118 3.33 15.46 5.93
CA VAL A 118 4.33 16.44 5.50
C VAL A 118 3.75 17.84 5.55
N GLU A 119 4.56 18.80 5.97
CA GLU A 119 4.25 20.22 5.87
C GLU A 119 4.67 20.75 4.49
N LEU A 120 3.73 21.34 3.77
CA LEU A 120 3.94 21.88 2.44
C LEU A 120 4.74 23.19 2.50
N PRO A 121 5.92 23.29 1.89
CA PRO A 121 6.78 24.48 1.97
C PRO A 121 6.09 25.77 1.50
N GLY A 122 5.23 25.70 0.49
CA GLY A 122 4.59 26.90 -0.06
C GLY A 122 3.47 27.46 0.81
N SER A 123 2.85 26.64 1.67
CA SER A 123 1.63 27.02 2.40
C SER A 123 1.68 26.82 3.92
N GLY A 124 2.68 26.09 4.43
CA GLY A 124 2.73 25.64 5.83
C GLY A 124 1.61 24.66 6.20
N LYS A 125 0.85 24.17 5.21
CA LYS A 125 -0.24 23.23 5.45
C LYS A 125 0.32 21.82 5.64
N ILE A 126 -0.13 21.13 6.68
CA ILE A 126 0.18 19.72 6.88
C ILE A 126 -0.81 18.86 6.08
N VAL A 127 -0.29 17.94 5.29
CA VAL A 127 -1.08 16.99 4.49
C VAL A 127 -0.62 15.55 4.71
N PRO A 128 -1.54 14.57 4.69
CA PRO A 128 -1.14 13.16 4.75
C PRO A 128 -0.52 12.74 3.41
N PHE A 129 0.32 11.72 3.38
CA PHE A 129 0.86 11.18 2.13
C PHE A 129 0.93 9.66 2.14
N GLU A 130 0.82 9.07 0.96
CA GLU A 130 1.24 7.72 0.61
C GLU A 130 2.58 7.76 -0.11
N TYR A 131 3.48 6.82 0.18
CA TYR A 131 4.71 6.63 -0.57
C TYR A 131 4.91 5.13 -0.83
N GLY A 132 4.91 4.73 -2.10
CA GLY A 132 5.18 3.36 -2.50
C GLY A 132 6.61 2.97 -2.15
N TRP A 133 6.79 1.98 -1.27
CA TRP A 133 8.12 1.53 -0.87
C TRP A 133 8.14 0.04 -0.54
N GLY A 134 8.75 -0.72 -1.44
CA GLY A 134 8.83 -2.18 -1.39
C GLY A 134 8.30 -2.78 -2.68
N GLU A 135 9.06 -3.73 -3.21
CA GLU A 135 8.70 -4.52 -4.38
C GLU A 135 8.60 -5.98 -3.97
N GLN A 136 7.44 -6.57 -4.20
CA GLN A 136 7.19 -7.98 -3.97
C GLN A 136 7.70 -8.79 -5.15
N HIS A 137 8.47 -9.83 -4.86
CA HIS A 137 8.91 -10.84 -5.81
C HIS A 137 8.26 -12.16 -5.44
N ILE A 138 7.52 -12.74 -6.39
CA ILE A 138 6.89 -14.06 -6.25
C ILE A 138 7.38 -14.93 -7.40
N SER A 139 7.86 -16.13 -7.08
CA SER A 139 8.27 -17.12 -8.07
C SER A 139 7.78 -18.51 -7.68
N LEU A 140 7.24 -19.25 -8.64
CA LEU A 140 6.84 -20.66 -8.44
C LEU A 140 7.99 -21.62 -8.71
N TYR A 141 9.11 -21.13 -9.27
CA TYR A 141 10.20 -21.95 -9.78
C TYR A 141 11.51 -21.79 -9.01
N ASP A 142 11.58 -20.78 -8.14
CA ASP A 142 12.75 -20.54 -7.29
C ASP A 142 12.58 -21.18 -5.91
N GLU A 143 13.70 -21.50 -5.25
CA GLU A 143 13.69 -22.00 -3.87
C GLU A 143 13.06 -20.97 -2.90
N GLU A 144 13.15 -19.68 -3.23
CA GLU A 144 12.55 -18.57 -2.49
C GLU A 144 11.24 -18.15 -3.15
N VAL A 145 10.12 -18.73 -2.68
CA VAL A 145 8.80 -18.54 -3.30
C VAL A 145 8.31 -17.09 -3.24
N GLU A 146 8.64 -16.36 -2.18
CA GLU A 146 8.22 -14.97 -1.98
C GLU A 146 9.23 -14.18 -1.14
N TYR A 147 9.63 -13.01 -1.63
CA TYR A 147 10.44 -12.05 -0.87
C TYR A 147 10.17 -10.62 -1.30
N TRP A 148 10.64 -9.67 -0.52
CA TRP A 148 10.55 -8.24 -0.78
C TRP A 148 11.94 -7.65 -0.96
N THR A 149 12.05 -6.68 -1.86
CA THR A 149 13.21 -5.80 -1.99
C THR A 149 12.79 -4.36 -1.82
N TYR A 150 13.69 -3.53 -1.33
CA TYR A 150 13.40 -2.14 -1.03
C TYR A 150 14.29 -1.22 -1.87
N PRO A 151 13.75 -0.60 -2.93
CA PRO A 151 14.51 0.40 -3.66
C PRO A 151 14.87 1.55 -2.73
N MET A 152 15.85 2.34 -3.14
CA MET A 152 16.35 3.45 -2.35
C MET A 152 15.24 4.49 -2.13
N ALA A 153 14.79 4.64 -0.88
CA ALA A 153 13.74 5.60 -0.55
C ALA A 153 14.21 7.06 -0.67
N LEU A 154 13.27 7.99 -0.73
CA LEU A 154 13.55 9.44 -0.81
C LEU A 154 14.37 10.00 0.37
N TRP A 155 14.34 9.33 1.53
CA TRP A 155 15.08 9.68 2.75
C TRP A 155 16.37 8.89 2.96
N GLN A 156 16.70 7.95 2.06
CA GLN A 156 17.89 7.09 2.20
C GLN A 156 19.07 7.62 1.38
N GLU A 157 20.29 7.51 1.92
CA GLU A 157 21.52 7.83 1.17
C GLU A 157 21.98 6.65 0.31
N ASN A 158 21.71 5.42 0.73
CA ASN A 158 22.07 4.19 0.02
C ASN A 158 20.88 3.23 -0.03
N ALA A 159 20.77 2.47 -1.11
CA ALA A 159 19.75 1.43 -1.24
C ALA A 159 19.99 0.31 -0.24
N ASN A 160 18.90 -0.27 0.30
CA ASN A 160 19.00 -1.51 1.07
C ASN A 160 18.86 -2.71 0.13
N ALA A 161 19.98 -3.35 -0.20
CA ALA A 161 20.00 -4.51 -1.11
C ALA A 161 19.52 -5.82 -0.45
N ARG A 162 19.05 -5.80 0.80
CA ARG A 162 18.60 -7.01 1.50
C ARG A 162 17.25 -7.48 0.96
N LYS A 163 17.13 -8.80 0.83
CA LYS A 163 15.84 -9.48 0.68
C LYS A 163 15.19 -9.63 2.04
N PHE A 164 13.89 -9.32 2.11
CA PHE A 164 13.09 -9.52 3.31
C PHE A 164 12.02 -10.57 3.02
N TYR A 165 12.00 -11.61 3.84
CA TYR A 165 11.06 -12.71 3.67
C TYR A 165 9.87 -12.47 4.58
N VAL A 166 8.67 -12.49 4.00
CA VAL A 166 7.46 -12.53 4.82
C VAL A 166 7.43 -13.91 5.46
N LYS A 167 7.61 -13.95 6.79
CA LYS A 167 7.46 -15.20 7.52
C LYS A 167 5.99 -15.60 7.45
N HIS A 168 5.66 -16.52 6.55
CA HIS A 168 4.37 -17.20 6.55
C HIS A 168 4.27 -18.00 7.85
N SER A 169 3.80 -17.39 8.93
CA SER A 169 3.35 -18.13 10.09
C SER A 169 2.11 -18.92 9.67
N ASN A 170 2.21 -20.24 9.76
CA ASN A 170 1.16 -21.26 9.64
C ASN A 170 1.14 -22.05 8.33
N LEU A 171 2.17 -22.89 8.16
CA LEU A 171 1.99 -24.27 7.68
C LEU A 171 2.74 -25.20 8.67
N GLN A 172 2.08 -25.53 9.77
CA GLN A 172 2.26 -26.78 10.51
C GLN A 172 0.91 -27.49 10.56
#